data_AF-A0A350D0H7-F1
#
_entry.id   AF-A0A350D0H7-F1
#
_cell.length_a   1.000
_cell.length_b   1.000
_cell.length_c   1.000
_cell.angle_alpha   90.00
_cell.angle_beta   90.00
_cell.angle_gamma   90.00
#
_symmetry.space_group_name_H-M   'P 1'
#
loop_
_entity.id
_entity.type
_entity.pdbx_description
1 polymer ?
#
loop_
_entity_poly.entity_id
_entity_poly.type
_entity_poly.pdbx_seq_one_letter_code
_entity_poly.pdbx_strand_id
1 'polypeptide(L)'
;MRKIMLLSAIAGIAFSQPVIDPPFADRLFPYVKYGEVWTGTPALVKDATIPNTLIVYGSKEDPEVVALAGRIAYYLGQWTEDIGFNAEDVKQSRMPELLVSDQRLKDLSYQNLIVVGTNNSIVKELGLSFEKPTIKLVQKDGKNILVVGGANKEHVMQAGRYLADVRLNFKAGAYKTFFSFVALRGYIERGEFDAALRLIKSPTGISACGKNMALAGPMVAQWSDDLKAVVKHRNNILYNELPKALEEKNKEKAVSLWKEAMLTCYQCHQGINVPQVRKFKPLESIHAKHQRIAESFGLVKVVGNQKSCIACHAGPTNTRGY
;
A
#
# COMPACT_ATOMS: atom_id res chain seq x y z
N MET A 1 50.37 -32.97 4.70
CA MET A 1 49.86 -32.39 3.44
C MET A 1 48.90 -31.25 3.77
N ARG A 2 49.32 -30.01 3.53
CA ARG A 2 48.48 -28.80 3.64
C ARG A 2 47.37 -28.87 2.58
N LYS A 3 46.10 -28.79 2.98
CA LYS A 3 45.01 -28.45 2.06
C LYS A 3 44.53 -27.04 2.39
N ILE A 4 44.79 -26.17 1.43
CA ILE A 4 44.54 -24.74 1.39
C ILE A 4 43.03 -24.49 1.22
N MET A 5 42.51 -23.57 2.05
CA MET A 5 41.28 -22.81 1.82
C MET A 5 41.26 -22.19 0.42
N LEU A 6 40.16 -22.28 -0.32
CA LEU A 6 39.78 -21.17 -1.19
C LEU A 6 38.28 -21.23 -1.58
N LEU A 7 37.58 -20.19 -1.12
CA LEU A 7 36.48 -19.49 -1.79
C LEU A 7 35.26 -20.31 -2.27
N SER A 8 34.22 -20.26 -1.44
CA SER A 8 32.87 -19.98 -1.91
C SER A 8 32.21 -19.00 -0.95
N ALA A 9 32.87 -17.86 -0.74
CA ALA A 9 32.21 -16.63 -0.36
C ALA A 9 31.34 -16.19 -1.54
N ILE A 10 30.23 -16.90 -1.75
CA ILE A 10 29.06 -16.30 -2.36
C ILE A 10 28.58 -15.31 -1.32
N ALA A 11 29.22 -14.13 -1.31
CA ALA A 11 28.63 -12.92 -0.80
C ALA A 11 27.42 -12.63 -1.70
N GLY A 12 26.37 -13.44 -1.54
CA GLY A 12 25.03 -12.96 -1.75
C GLY A 12 24.93 -11.80 -0.77
N ILE A 13 24.88 -10.59 -1.31
CA ILE A 13 24.41 -9.43 -0.56
C ILE A 13 22.96 -9.79 -0.23
N ALA A 14 22.77 -10.58 0.83
CA ALA A 14 21.55 -10.59 1.58
C ALA A 14 21.47 -9.16 2.12
N PHE A 15 20.84 -8.27 1.33
CA PHE A 15 20.38 -6.99 1.81
C PHE A 15 19.51 -7.32 3.01
N SER A 16 20.11 -7.27 4.19
CA SER A 16 19.42 -7.58 5.43
C SER A 16 18.21 -6.66 5.45
N GLN A 17 17.02 -7.26 5.46
CA GLN A 17 15.79 -6.46 5.61
C GLN A 17 15.98 -5.61 6.87
N PRO A 18 15.61 -4.32 6.84
CA PRO A 18 15.78 -3.50 8.03
C PRO A 18 15.03 -4.13 9.19
N VAL A 19 15.58 -3.97 10.39
CA VAL A 19 14.93 -4.41 11.62
C VAL A 19 13.64 -3.60 11.78
N ILE A 20 12.50 -4.27 11.89
CA ILE A 20 11.21 -3.62 12.14
C ILE A 20 10.88 -3.81 13.62
N ASP A 21 10.80 -2.70 14.36
CA ASP A 21 10.62 -2.71 15.81
C ASP A 21 9.47 -1.77 16.25
N PRO A 22 8.41 -2.27 16.90
CA PRO A 22 8.08 -3.68 17.09
C PRO A 22 7.80 -4.39 15.74
N PRO A 23 7.75 -5.73 15.73
CA PRO A 23 7.44 -6.49 14.52
C PRO A 23 6.17 -5.97 13.82
N PHE A 24 6.29 -5.80 12.49
CA PHE A 24 5.20 -5.30 11.63
C PHE A 24 4.76 -3.85 11.86
N ALA A 25 5.49 -3.04 12.64
CA ALA A 25 5.18 -1.62 12.83
C ALA A 25 5.04 -0.87 11.49
N ASP A 26 5.93 -1.14 10.52
CA ASP A 26 5.88 -0.61 9.16
C ASP A 26 4.58 -0.96 8.40
N ARG A 27 3.89 -2.03 8.78
CA ARG A 27 2.62 -2.45 8.18
C ARG A 27 1.42 -1.82 8.87
N LEU A 28 1.48 -1.66 10.18
CA LEU A 28 0.36 -1.22 11.02
C LEU A 28 0.32 0.29 11.23
N PHE A 29 1.42 1.01 10.96
CA PHE A 29 1.49 2.45 11.11
C PHE A 29 0.36 3.17 10.33
N PRO A 30 -0.31 4.17 10.91
CA PRO A 30 -1.48 4.81 10.32
C PRO A 30 -1.09 5.90 9.31
N TYR A 31 -0.48 5.47 8.19
CA TYR A 31 0.02 6.37 7.13
C TYR A 31 -1.04 7.33 6.56
N VAL A 32 -2.25 6.82 6.36
CA VAL A 32 -3.38 7.55 5.76
C VAL A 32 -4.61 7.42 6.64
N LYS A 33 -5.52 8.38 6.49
CA LYS A 33 -6.87 8.32 7.06
C LYS A 33 -7.89 8.62 5.97
N TYR A 34 -9.14 8.30 6.25
CA TYR A 34 -10.26 8.75 5.43
C TYR A 34 -10.86 9.98 6.11
N GLY A 35 -11.10 11.00 5.32
CA GLY A 35 -11.68 12.24 5.79
C GLY A 35 -12.53 12.92 4.71
N GLU A 36 -13.27 13.92 5.16
CA GLU A 36 -13.92 14.85 4.25
C GLU A 36 -12.88 15.87 3.74
N VAL A 37 -12.91 16.14 2.44
CA VAL A 37 -12.08 17.13 1.76
C VAL A 37 -12.97 18.05 0.93
N TRP A 38 -12.50 19.25 0.64
CA TRP A 38 -13.27 20.26 -0.09
C TRP A 38 -14.56 20.68 0.65
N THR A 39 -14.59 20.54 1.97
CA THR A 39 -15.73 20.92 2.81
C THR A 39 -16.10 22.39 2.62
N GLY A 40 -17.38 22.66 2.41
CA GLY A 40 -17.88 24.00 2.11
C GLY A 40 -17.85 24.36 0.62
N THR A 41 -17.53 23.41 -0.27
CA THR A 41 -17.55 23.59 -1.72
C THR A 41 -18.44 22.55 -2.41
N PRO A 42 -18.90 22.79 -3.67
CA PRO A 42 -19.60 21.78 -4.47
C PRO A 42 -18.77 20.52 -4.79
N ALA A 43 -17.45 20.57 -4.59
CA ALA A 43 -16.53 19.46 -4.82
C ALA A 43 -16.31 18.57 -3.57
N LEU A 44 -17.13 18.74 -2.51
CA LEU A 44 -17.05 17.95 -1.27
C LEU A 44 -16.96 16.45 -1.56
N VAL A 45 -15.89 15.82 -1.07
CA VAL A 45 -15.72 14.36 -1.05
C VAL A 45 -15.66 13.91 0.39
N LYS A 46 -16.56 13.01 0.81
CA LYS A 46 -16.71 12.60 2.21
C LYS A 46 -15.77 11.47 2.65
N ASP A 47 -15.10 10.81 1.71
CA ASP A 47 -14.29 9.64 1.99
C ASP A 47 -13.00 9.56 1.15
N ALA A 48 -12.36 10.71 1.01
CA ALA A 48 -11.04 10.80 0.40
C ALA A 48 -9.98 10.25 1.35
N THR A 49 -9.02 9.54 0.76
CA THR A 49 -7.81 9.07 1.43
C THR A 49 -6.84 10.24 1.49
N ILE A 50 -6.46 10.67 2.69
CA ILE A 50 -5.57 11.80 2.92
C ILE A 50 -4.40 11.41 3.81
N PRO A 51 -3.26 12.12 3.77
CA PRO A 51 -2.16 11.86 4.67
C PRO A 51 -2.62 11.95 6.13
N ASN A 52 -2.18 10.99 6.94
CA ASN A 52 -2.39 11.00 8.38
C ASN A 52 -1.08 11.09 9.16
N THR A 53 0.02 11.30 8.44
CA THR A 53 1.36 11.44 8.99
C THR A 53 2.07 12.58 8.28
N LEU A 54 2.89 13.33 9.03
CA LEU A 54 3.90 14.21 8.46
C LEU A 54 5.20 13.43 8.31
N ILE A 55 6.01 13.80 7.32
CA ILE A 55 7.34 13.28 7.12
C ILE A 55 8.32 14.35 7.52
N VAL A 56 9.29 13.97 8.34
CA VAL A 56 10.21 14.91 8.97
C VAL A 56 11.64 14.49 8.67
N TYR A 57 12.45 15.45 8.27
CA TYR A 57 13.90 15.29 8.14
C TYR A 57 14.61 16.31 9.04
N GLY A 58 15.83 15.99 9.46
CA GLY A 58 16.65 16.94 10.20
C GLY A 58 17.21 18.03 9.30
N SER A 59 17.19 19.27 9.76
CA SER A 59 17.74 20.43 9.01
C SER A 59 19.25 20.31 8.75
N LYS A 60 19.94 19.37 9.42
CA LYS A 60 21.37 19.07 9.30
C LYS A 60 21.64 17.67 8.75
N GLU A 61 20.62 17.01 8.19
CA GLU A 61 20.80 15.70 7.55
C GLU A 61 21.63 15.80 6.27
N ASP A 62 22.24 14.67 5.89
CA ASP A 62 22.85 14.53 4.58
C ASP A 62 21.80 14.76 3.47
N PRO A 63 22.10 15.49 2.39
CA PRO A 63 21.16 15.75 1.31
C PRO A 63 20.53 14.49 0.70
N GLU A 64 21.23 13.36 0.66
CA GLU A 64 20.67 12.09 0.18
C GLU A 64 19.58 11.54 1.10
N VAL A 65 19.72 11.75 2.42
CA VAL A 65 18.71 11.38 3.42
C VAL A 65 17.49 12.31 3.31
N VAL A 66 17.71 13.60 3.05
CA VAL A 66 16.60 14.54 2.76
C VAL A 66 15.86 14.15 1.48
N ALA A 67 16.59 13.81 0.42
CA ALA A 67 15.99 13.31 -0.82
C ALA A 67 15.22 12.00 -0.60
N LEU A 68 15.69 11.13 0.29
CA LEU A 68 14.99 9.92 0.69
C LEU A 68 13.67 10.22 1.41
N ALA A 69 13.65 11.22 2.30
CA ALA A 69 12.42 11.71 2.91
C ALA A 69 11.43 12.24 1.87
N GLY A 70 11.92 12.97 0.86
CA GLY A 70 11.14 13.39 -0.31
C GLY A 70 10.55 12.23 -1.10
N ARG A 71 11.31 11.15 -1.31
CA ARG A 71 10.82 9.92 -1.95
C ARG A 71 9.72 9.23 -1.13
N ILE A 72 9.87 9.15 0.19
CA ILE A 72 8.83 8.63 1.10
C ILE A 72 7.55 9.47 0.97
N ALA A 73 7.69 10.80 0.94
CA ALA A 73 6.57 11.73 0.77
C ALA A 73 5.87 11.56 -0.58
N TYR A 74 6.64 11.40 -1.65
CA TYR A 74 6.11 11.13 -2.97
C TYR A 74 5.23 9.86 -2.99
N TYR A 75 5.73 8.73 -2.50
CA TYR A 75 4.93 7.49 -2.52
C TYR A 75 3.73 7.51 -1.58
N LEU A 76 3.83 8.21 -0.44
CA LEU A 76 2.67 8.44 0.42
C LEU A 76 1.61 9.29 -0.29
N GLY A 77 2.03 10.37 -0.96
CA GLY A 77 1.15 11.21 -1.78
C GLY A 77 0.50 10.44 -2.93
N GLN A 78 1.22 9.48 -3.54
CA GLN A 78 0.64 8.59 -4.56
C GLN A 78 -0.42 7.63 -4.00
N TRP A 79 -0.40 7.31 -2.70
CA TRP A 79 -1.45 6.50 -2.08
C TRP A 79 -2.71 7.33 -1.83
N THR A 80 -2.57 8.60 -1.48
CA THR A 80 -3.69 9.47 -1.15
C THR A 80 -4.44 9.96 -2.40
N GLU A 81 -5.73 10.25 -2.25
CA GLU A 81 -6.58 10.85 -3.29
C GLU A 81 -6.52 12.38 -3.24
N ASP A 82 -6.23 12.94 -2.07
CA ASP A 82 -6.12 14.37 -1.82
C ASP A 82 -5.09 14.60 -0.70
N ILE A 83 -4.59 15.82 -0.52
CA ILE A 83 -3.69 16.16 0.60
C ILE A 83 -4.44 16.65 1.85
N GLY A 84 -5.77 16.78 1.79
CA GLY A 84 -6.61 17.13 2.93
C GLY A 84 -6.99 18.60 3.00
N PHE A 85 -7.16 19.26 1.87
CA PHE A 85 -7.56 20.67 1.84
C PHE A 85 -8.94 20.90 2.46
N ASN A 86 -9.06 22.01 3.19
CA ASN A 86 -10.35 22.62 3.54
C ASN A 86 -10.55 23.94 2.77
N ALA A 87 -11.76 24.50 2.81
CA ALA A 87 -12.07 25.75 2.11
C ALA A 87 -11.20 26.94 2.57
N GLU A 88 -10.73 26.95 3.81
CA GLU A 88 -9.87 28.01 4.33
C GLU A 88 -8.45 27.89 3.78
N ASP A 89 -7.91 26.68 3.65
CA ASP A 89 -6.62 26.42 3.00
C ASP A 89 -6.63 26.95 1.56
N VAL A 90 -7.73 26.71 0.83
CA VAL A 90 -7.93 27.21 -0.54
C VAL A 90 -8.01 28.74 -0.56
N LYS A 91 -8.81 29.35 0.32
CA LYS A 91 -8.94 30.82 0.40
C LYS A 91 -7.61 31.53 0.67
N GLN A 92 -6.77 30.90 1.48
CA GLN A 92 -5.48 31.44 1.86
C GLN A 92 -4.35 31.01 0.92
N SER A 93 -4.66 30.27 -0.15
CA SER A 93 -3.69 29.71 -1.09
C SER A 93 -2.58 28.89 -0.39
N ARG A 94 -2.93 28.19 0.70
CA ARG A 94 -2.00 27.37 1.48
C ARG A 94 -2.21 25.90 1.15
N MET A 95 -1.12 25.19 0.84
CA MET A 95 -1.14 23.73 0.71
C MET A 95 -0.67 23.09 2.02
N PRO A 96 -1.42 22.12 2.58
CA PRO A 96 -0.94 21.32 3.70
C PRO A 96 0.44 20.73 3.42
N GLU A 97 1.37 20.91 4.36
CA GLU A 97 2.72 20.36 4.25
C GLU A 97 2.70 18.84 4.49
N LEU A 98 3.32 18.06 3.61
CA LEU A 98 3.52 16.61 3.82
C LEU A 98 4.93 16.26 4.30
N LEU A 99 5.91 17.08 3.90
CA LEU A 99 7.32 16.95 4.22
C LEU A 99 7.80 18.25 4.86
N VAL A 100 8.37 18.18 6.05
CA VAL A 100 8.84 19.35 6.81
C VAL A 100 10.19 19.09 7.46
N SER A 101 10.92 20.14 7.79
CA SER A 101 12.12 20.02 8.62
C SER A 101 11.73 19.84 10.10
N ASP A 102 12.64 19.28 10.89
CA ASP A 102 12.51 19.18 12.35
C ASP A 102 12.35 20.53 13.06
N GLN A 103 12.88 21.61 12.47
CA GLN A 103 12.65 22.97 12.95
C GLN A 103 11.21 23.42 12.70
N ARG A 104 10.71 23.27 11.46
CA ARG A 104 9.36 23.67 11.07
C ARG A 104 8.28 22.88 11.83
N LEU A 105 8.57 21.63 12.15
CA LEU A 105 7.67 20.75 12.89
C LEU A 105 7.22 21.33 14.24
N LYS A 106 8.07 22.14 14.90
CA LYS A 106 7.76 22.73 16.22
C LYS A 106 6.54 23.63 16.21
N ASP A 107 6.19 24.20 15.06
CA ASP A 107 5.06 25.09 14.88
C ASP A 107 3.80 24.35 14.38
N LEU A 108 3.86 23.01 14.25
CA LEU A 108 2.81 22.19 13.68
C LEU A 108 2.22 21.23 14.72
N SER A 109 0.90 21.07 14.69
CA SER A 109 0.24 20.01 15.44
C SER A 109 0.26 18.72 14.62
N TYR A 110 0.62 17.61 15.27
CA TYR A 110 0.70 16.31 14.61
C TYR A 110 0.42 15.18 15.59
N GLN A 111 -0.16 14.12 15.06
CA GLN A 111 -0.45 12.88 15.79
C GLN A 111 0.48 11.74 15.38
N ASN A 112 0.88 11.70 14.10
CA ASN A 112 1.72 10.64 13.56
C ASN A 112 2.86 11.25 12.73
N LEU A 113 4.07 10.72 12.89
CA LEU A 113 5.27 11.15 12.15
C LEU A 113 6.01 9.98 11.54
N ILE A 114 6.63 10.23 10.38
CA ILE A 114 7.76 9.45 9.90
C ILE A 114 8.99 10.34 10.00
N VAL A 115 9.95 9.97 10.85
CA VAL A 115 11.20 10.72 11.03
C VAL A 115 12.29 10.00 10.25
N VAL A 116 12.93 10.69 9.32
CA VAL A 116 13.93 10.12 8.41
C VAL A 116 15.31 10.64 8.78
N GLY A 117 16.22 9.71 9.07
CA GLY A 117 17.58 10.01 9.51
C GLY A 117 17.74 10.07 11.02
N THR A 118 18.96 10.34 11.46
CA THR A 118 19.37 10.32 12.87
C THR A 118 19.91 11.67 13.38
N ASN A 119 20.26 12.60 12.48
CA ASN A 119 20.67 13.96 12.80
C ASN A 119 19.50 14.94 12.79
N ASN A 120 18.51 14.69 13.64
CA ASN A 120 17.36 15.55 13.88
C ASN A 120 17.08 15.67 15.38
N SER A 121 16.34 16.72 15.80
CA SER A 121 16.05 16.94 17.22
C SER A 121 15.22 15.80 17.83
N ILE A 122 14.33 15.19 17.06
CA ILE A 122 13.39 14.16 17.54
C ILE A 122 14.14 12.90 17.96
N VAL A 123 15.05 12.39 17.13
CA VAL A 123 15.87 11.20 17.46
C VAL A 123 16.70 11.45 18.73
N LYS A 124 17.25 12.66 18.89
CA LYS A 124 18.01 13.07 20.08
C LYS A 124 17.13 13.11 21.33
N GLU A 125 15.94 13.72 21.24
CA GLU A 125 14.95 13.78 22.33
C GLU A 125 14.37 12.41 22.72
N LEU A 126 14.35 11.46 21.80
CA LEU A 126 13.96 10.08 22.06
C LEU A 126 15.11 9.21 22.58
N GLY A 127 16.34 9.74 22.63
CA GLY A 127 17.52 9.01 23.09
C GLY A 127 17.82 7.76 22.25
N LEU A 128 17.47 7.78 20.96
CA LEU A 128 17.59 6.60 20.10
C LEU A 128 18.99 6.50 19.50
N SER A 129 19.54 5.30 19.55
CA SER A 129 20.72 4.88 18.81
C SER A 129 20.41 3.62 18.00
N PHE A 130 21.16 3.38 16.94
CA PHE A 130 20.91 2.29 16.01
C PHE A 130 22.22 1.60 15.64
N GLU A 131 22.23 0.27 15.67
CA GLU A 131 23.37 -0.54 15.21
C GLU A 131 23.17 -1.07 13.78
N LYS A 132 21.92 -1.16 13.33
CA LYS A 132 21.50 -1.77 12.06
C LYS A 132 20.50 -0.86 11.34
N PRO A 133 20.28 -1.04 10.02
CA PRO A 133 19.15 -0.41 9.33
C PRO A 133 17.85 -0.76 10.06
N THR A 134 17.10 0.24 10.53
CA THR A 134 15.97 0.02 11.43
C THR A 134 14.80 0.94 11.10
N ILE A 135 13.59 0.39 11.18
CA ILE A 135 12.34 1.14 11.23
C ILE A 135 11.72 0.91 12.60
N LYS A 136 11.78 1.94 13.46
CA LYS A 136 11.35 1.87 14.86
C LYS A 136 10.10 2.71 15.08
N LEU A 137 9.01 2.12 15.57
CA LEU A 137 7.85 2.87 16.04
C LEU A 137 7.98 3.14 17.54
N VAL A 138 7.93 4.40 17.90
CA VAL A 138 7.92 4.88 19.28
C VAL A 138 6.59 5.60 19.53
N GLN A 139 5.96 5.31 20.66
CA GLN A 139 4.81 6.06 21.15
C GLN A 139 5.26 6.96 22.29
N LYS A 140 5.04 8.27 22.16
CA LYS A 140 5.42 9.26 23.17
C LYS A 140 4.40 10.39 23.19
N ASP A 141 3.92 10.76 24.38
CA ASP A 141 2.97 11.86 24.58
C ASP A 141 1.71 11.75 23.69
N GLY A 142 1.19 10.53 23.56
CA GLY A 142 0.05 10.22 22.69
C GLY A 142 0.36 10.20 21.20
N LYS A 143 1.57 10.57 20.75
CA LYS A 143 1.98 10.61 19.34
C LYS A 143 2.62 9.29 18.90
N ASN A 144 2.41 8.92 17.64
CA ASN A 144 3.07 7.78 17.00
C ASN A 144 4.23 8.27 16.12
N ILE A 145 5.45 7.82 16.39
CA ILE A 145 6.66 8.27 15.69
C ILE A 145 7.36 7.06 15.06
N LEU A 146 7.29 6.94 13.73
CA LEU A 146 8.01 5.92 12.97
C LEU A 146 9.37 6.46 12.52
N VAL A 147 10.44 6.06 13.20
CA VAL A 147 11.81 6.48 12.91
C VAL A 147 12.44 5.54 11.90
N VAL A 148 12.97 6.11 10.81
CA VAL A 148 13.78 5.44 9.80
C VAL A 148 15.25 5.76 10.10
N GLY A 149 15.89 4.84 10.82
CA GLY A 149 17.21 5.05 11.42
C GLY A 149 18.25 4.02 11.00
N GLY A 150 19.50 4.30 11.39
CA GLY A 150 20.66 3.47 11.11
C GLY A 150 21.91 4.01 11.79
N ALA A 151 22.92 3.15 11.95
CA ALA A 151 24.20 3.53 12.56
C ALA A 151 24.97 4.59 11.76
N ASN A 152 24.74 4.63 10.45
CA ASN A 152 25.38 5.50 9.48
C ASN A 152 24.41 5.83 8.33
N LYS A 153 24.86 6.68 7.41
CA LYS A 153 24.07 7.09 6.24
C LYS A 153 23.59 5.90 5.43
N GLU A 154 24.46 4.93 5.17
CA GLU A 154 24.16 3.75 4.35
C GLU A 154 23.02 2.93 4.97
N HIS A 155 23.02 2.74 6.30
CA HIS A 155 21.96 2.07 7.01
C HIS A 155 20.63 2.84 6.96
N VAL A 156 20.67 4.17 7.11
CA VAL A 156 19.47 5.02 6.95
C VAL A 156 18.91 4.90 5.53
N MET A 157 19.79 4.95 4.52
CA MET A 157 19.40 4.82 3.12
C MET A 157 18.77 3.46 2.83
N GLN A 158 19.31 2.37 3.39
CA GLN A 158 18.73 1.03 3.26
C GLN A 158 17.35 0.93 3.91
N ALA A 159 17.18 1.42 5.14
CA ALA A 159 15.91 1.41 5.84
C ALA A 159 14.84 2.27 5.12
N GLY A 160 15.20 3.48 4.68
CA GLY A 160 14.26 4.37 4.02
C GLY A 160 13.92 3.95 2.59
N ARG A 161 14.85 3.34 1.83
CA ARG A 161 14.55 2.74 0.53
C ARG A 161 13.57 1.59 0.68
N TYR A 162 13.76 0.73 1.68
CA TYR A 162 12.77 -0.30 1.98
C TYR A 162 11.40 0.30 2.32
N LEU A 163 11.33 1.33 3.18
CA LEU A 163 10.05 1.96 3.52
C LEU A 163 9.37 2.57 2.29
N ALA A 164 10.11 3.31 1.47
CA ALA A 164 9.60 3.95 0.27
C ALA A 164 9.23 2.93 -0.82
N ASP A 165 10.23 2.20 -1.31
CA ASP A 165 10.16 1.41 -2.55
C ASP A 165 9.46 0.07 -2.34
N VAL A 166 9.53 -0.51 -1.13
CA VAL A 166 8.93 -1.81 -0.82
C VAL A 166 7.62 -1.69 -0.05
N ARG A 167 7.50 -0.74 0.89
CA ARG A 167 6.29 -0.64 1.74
C ARG A 167 5.27 0.34 1.22
N LEU A 168 5.62 1.62 1.09
CA LEU A 168 4.69 2.65 0.66
C LEU A 168 4.26 2.46 -0.79
N ASN A 169 5.22 2.23 -1.69
CA ASN A 169 4.92 1.96 -3.10
C ASN A 169 4.00 0.73 -3.27
N PHE A 170 4.30 -0.37 -2.55
CA PHE A 170 3.43 -1.55 -2.56
C PHE A 170 2.01 -1.21 -2.08
N LYS A 171 1.87 -0.48 -0.96
CA LYS A 171 0.55 -0.10 -0.42
C LYS A 171 -0.22 0.82 -1.37
N ALA A 172 0.45 1.82 -1.96
CA ALA A 172 -0.14 2.73 -2.93
C ALA A 172 -0.74 1.97 -4.12
N GLY A 173 0.00 1.00 -4.69
CA GLY A 173 -0.51 0.17 -5.78
C GLY A 173 -1.55 -0.87 -5.35
N ALA A 174 -1.36 -1.51 -4.19
CA ALA A 174 -2.19 -2.65 -3.78
C ALA A 174 -3.61 -2.22 -3.43
N TYR A 175 -3.78 -1.09 -2.73
CA TYR A 175 -5.10 -0.59 -2.37
C TYR A 175 -5.86 -0.03 -3.58
N LYS A 176 -5.16 0.63 -4.51
CA LYS A 176 -5.76 1.06 -5.79
C LYS A 176 -6.31 -0.14 -6.57
N THR A 177 -5.55 -1.22 -6.67
CA THR A 177 -6.08 -2.45 -7.30
C THR A 177 -7.22 -3.06 -6.49
N PHE A 178 -7.10 -3.11 -5.16
CA PHE A 178 -8.15 -3.66 -4.29
C PHE A 178 -9.50 -2.96 -4.49
N PHE A 179 -9.52 -1.63 -4.55
CA PHE A 179 -10.72 -0.84 -4.84
C PHE A 179 -11.18 -0.97 -6.29
N SER A 180 -10.25 -0.95 -7.24
CA SER A 180 -10.58 -1.11 -8.67
C SER A 180 -11.17 -2.49 -8.97
N PHE A 181 -10.76 -3.52 -8.24
CA PHE A 181 -11.24 -4.88 -8.46
C PHE A 181 -12.72 -5.03 -8.08
N VAL A 182 -13.16 -4.40 -6.99
CA VAL A 182 -14.59 -4.37 -6.63
C VAL A 182 -15.40 -3.43 -7.52
N ALA A 183 -14.83 -2.30 -7.94
CA ALA A 183 -15.49 -1.41 -8.92
C ALA A 183 -15.69 -2.10 -10.27
N LEU A 184 -14.71 -2.90 -10.73
CA LEU A 184 -14.84 -3.73 -11.94
C LEU A 184 -16.06 -4.65 -11.86
N ARG A 185 -16.30 -5.31 -10.72
CA ARG A 185 -17.50 -6.12 -10.53
C ARG A 185 -18.76 -5.28 -10.71
N GLY A 186 -18.79 -4.10 -10.09
CA GLY A 186 -19.90 -3.16 -10.19
C GLY A 186 -20.21 -2.74 -11.62
N TYR A 187 -19.19 -2.37 -12.38
CA TYR A 187 -19.34 -1.99 -13.80
C TYR A 187 -19.87 -3.15 -14.66
N ILE A 188 -19.35 -4.36 -14.46
CA ILE A 188 -19.85 -5.56 -15.15
C ILE A 188 -21.33 -5.80 -14.83
N GLU A 189 -21.72 -5.66 -13.56
CA GLU A 189 -23.11 -5.89 -13.14
C GLU A 189 -24.09 -4.88 -13.72
N ARG A 190 -23.65 -3.63 -13.88
CA ARG A 190 -24.44 -2.55 -14.51
C ARG A 190 -24.42 -2.58 -16.03
N GLY A 191 -23.64 -3.45 -16.67
CA GLY A 191 -23.46 -3.46 -18.12
C GLY A 191 -22.62 -2.30 -18.65
N GLU A 192 -21.86 -1.62 -17.77
CA GLU A 192 -20.96 -0.52 -18.11
C GLU A 192 -19.61 -1.08 -18.64
N PHE A 193 -19.67 -1.86 -19.73
CA PHE A 193 -18.52 -2.63 -20.23
C PHE A 193 -17.32 -1.77 -20.65
N ASP A 194 -17.57 -0.59 -21.23
CA ASP A 194 -16.49 0.33 -21.63
C ASP A 194 -15.74 0.89 -20.41
N ALA A 195 -16.46 1.20 -19.33
CA ALA A 195 -15.86 1.65 -18.07
C ALA A 195 -15.05 0.53 -17.41
N ALA A 196 -15.59 -0.69 -17.40
CA ALA A 196 -14.87 -1.88 -16.95
C ALA A 196 -13.57 -2.11 -17.72
N LEU A 197 -13.61 -1.99 -19.06
CA LEU A 197 -12.45 -2.17 -19.93
C LEU A 197 -11.38 -1.09 -19.69
N ARG A 198 -11.81 0.18 -19.56
CA ARG A 198 -10.91 1.30 -19.21
C ARG A 198 -10.27 1.09 -17.84
N LEU A 199 -11.00 0.57 -16.86
CA LEU A 199 -10.47 0.29 -15.53
C LEU A 199 -9.39 -0.82 -15.53
N ILE A 200 -9.57 -1.86 -16.36
CA ILE A 200 -8.56 -2.91 -16.55
C ILE A 200 -7.30 -2.33 -17.21
N LYS A 201 -7.47 -1.55 -18.29
CA LYS A 201 -6.37 -0.97 -19.07
C LYS A 201 -5.67 0.19 -18.33
N SER A 202 -6.29 0.76 -17.30
CA SER A 202 -5.73 1.90 -16.57
C SER A 202 -4.46 1.56 -15.79
N PRO A 203 -3.38 2.37 -15.90
CA PRO A 203 -2.15 2.19 -15.13
C PRO A 203 -2.31 2.44 -13.63
N THR A 204 -3.43 3.05 -13.21
CA THR A 204 -3.83 3.27 -11.81
C THR A 204 -4.98 2.37 -11.37
N GLY A 205 -5.56 1.59 -12.29
CA GLY A 205 -6.63 0.62 -12.03
C GLY A 205 -6.07 -0.76 -11.69
N ILE A 206 -6.56 -1.81 -12.35
CA ILE A 206 -6.20 -3.21 -12.03
C ILE A 206 -4.74 -3.55 -12.42
N SER A 207 -4.18 -2.84 -13.40
CA SER A 207 -2.78 -2.99 -13.83
C SER A 207 -1.77 -2.65 -12.71
N ALA A 208 -2.17 -1.91 -11.68
CA ALA A 208 -1.30 -1.58 -10.55
C ALA A 208 -0.83 -2.82 -9.76
N CYS A 209 -1.58 -3.93 -9.77
CA CYS A 209 -1.11 -5.20 -9.21
C CYS A 209 0.08 -5.78 -9.98
N GLY A 210 0.11 -5.63 -11.32
CA GLY A 210 1.24 -6.06 -12.15
C GLY A 210 2.53 -5.33 -11.78
N LYS A 211 2.45 -4.02 -11.50
CA LYS A 211 3.59 -3.21 -11.02
C LYS A 211 4.13 -3.73 -9.69
N ASN A 212 3.24 -3.99 -8.73
CA ASN A 212 3.64 -4.53 -7.43
C ASN A 212 4.23 -5.94 -7.51
N MET A 213 3.74 -6.77 -8.44
CA MET A 213 4.31 -8.10 -8.69
C MET A 213 5.66 -8.04 -9.41
N ALA A 214 5.86 -7.08 -10.31
CA ALA A 214 7.15 -6.84 -10.95
C ALA A 214 8.22 -6.41 -9.91
N LEU A 215 7.84 -5.59 -8.93
CA LEU A 215 8.73 -5.22 -7.82
C LEU A 215 9.08 -6.41 -6.90
N ALA A 216 8.20 -7.42 -6.83
CA ALA A 216 8.48 -8.68 -6.18
C ALA A 216 9.21 -9.69 -7.10
N GLY A 217 9.54 -9.32 -8.35
CA GLY A 217 10.11 -10.20 -9.38
C GLY A 217 11.26 -11.10 -8.91
N PRO A 218 12.26 -10.60 -8.16
CA PRO A 218 13.31 -11.44 -7.60
C PRO A 218 12.81 -12.53 -6.64
N MET A 219 11.76 -12.24 -5.87
CA MET A 219 11.10 -13.23 -5.00
C MET A 219 10.25 -14.20 -5.83
N VAL A 220 9.58 -13.72 -6.89
CA VAL A 220 8.77 -14.53 -7.81
C VAL A 220 9.63 -15.57 -8.53
N ALA A 221 10.89 -15.24 -8.87
CA ALA A 221 11.82 -16.18 -9.48
C ALA A 221 12.01 -17.45 -8.61
N GLN A 222 11.98 -17.27 -7.29
CA GLN A 222 12.15 -18.32 -6.28
C GLN A 222 10.84 -19.07 -5.94
N TRP A 223 9.69 -18.66 -6.48
CA TRP A 223 8.42 -19.35 -6.24
C TRP A 223 8.37 -20.70 -6.95
N SER A 224 7.59 -21.62 -6.36
CA SER A 224 7.27 -22.91 -6.97
C SER A 224 6.52 -22.73 -8.29
N ASP A 225 6.57 -23.75 -9.14
CA ASP A 225 5.86 -23.74 -10.41
C ASP A 225 4.34 -23.63 -10.24
N ASP A 226 3.78 -24.18 -9.16
CA ASP A 226 2.36 -24.04 -8.81
C ASP A 226 1.97 -22.57 -8.57
N LEU A 227 2.80 -21.83 -7.82
CA LEU A 227 2.56 -20.39 -7.58
C LEU A 227 2.68 -19.58 -8.87
N LYS A 228 3.68 -19.89 -9.70
CA LYS A 228 3.85 -19.25 -11.01
C LYS A 228 2.65 -19.55 -11.92
N ALA A 229 2.10 -20.77 -11.88
CA ALA A 229 0.91 -21.16 -12.63
C ALA A 229 -0.32 -20.36 -12.20
N VAL A 230 -0.57 -20.20 -10.89
CA VAL A 230 -1.68 -19.38 -10.37
C VAL A 230 -1.57 -17.92 -10.85
N VAL A 231 -0.37 -17.33 -10.78
CA VAL A 231 -0.17 -15.94 -11.24
C VAL A 231 -0.32 -15.80 -12.75
N LYS A 232 0.21 -16.76 -13.53
CA LYS A 232 0.05 -16.78 -14.98
C LYS A 232 -1.43 -16.88 -15.36
N HIS A 233 -2.18 -17.74 -14.68
CA HIS A 233 -3.62 -17.89 -14.87
C HIS A 233 -4.38 -16.60 -14.57
N ARG A 234 -4.15 -16.01 -13.38
CA ARG A 234 -4.71 -14.70 -12.99
C ARG A 234 -4.47 -13.61 -14.03
N ASN A 235 -3.25 -13.53 -14.54
CA ASN A 235 -2.87 -12.51 -15.52
C ASN A 235 -3.50 -12.76 -16.89
N ASN A 236 -3.61 -14.01 -17.31
CA ASN A 236 -4.32 -14.36 -18.54
C ASN A 236 -5.82 -14.01 -18.43
N ILE A 237 -6.47 -14.31 -17.30
CA ILE A 237 -7.86 -13.88 -17.08
C ILE A 237 -7.97 -12.36 -17.20
N LEU A 238 -7.17 -11.60 -16.45
CA LEU A 238 -7.38 -10.15 -16.32
C LEU A 238 -6.92 -9.33 -17.51
N TYR A 239 -5.91 -9.78 -18.25
CA TYR A 239 -5.33 -9.01 -19.35
C TYR A 239 -5.65 -9.57 -20.74
N ASN A 240 -6.30 -10.73 -20.83
CA ASN A 240 -6.67 -11.33 -22.11
C ASN A 240 -8.14 -11.76 -22.15
N GLU A 241 -8.57 -12.69 -21.29
CA GLU A 241 -9.91 -13.29 -21.41
C GLU A 241 -11.04 -12.36 -20.97
N LEU A 242 -10.88 -11.68 -19.83
CA LEU A 242 -11.87 -10.76 -19.32
C LEU A 242 -12.06 -9.53 -20.24
N PRO A 243 -10.99 -8.86 -20.74
CA PRO A 243 -11.14 -7.83 -21.76
C PRO A 243 -11.97 -8.27 -22.96
N LYS A 244 -11.72 -9.47 -23.51
CA LYS A 244 -12.51 -10.02 -24.62
C LYS A 244 -13.98 -10.20 -24.25
N ALA A 245 -14.27 -10.77 -23.08
CA ALA A 245 -15.65 -10.91 -22.62
C ALA A 245 -16.38 -9.57 -22.45
N LEU A 246 -15.67 -8.51 -22.05
CA LEU A 246 -16.22 -7.15 -21.97
C LEU A 246 -16.47 -6.55 -23.35
N GLU A 247 -15.54 -6.72 -24.29
CA GLU A 247 -15.68 -6.28 -25.68
C GLU A 247 -16.84 -6.99 -26.40
N GLU A 248 -17.02 -8.29 -26.12
CA GLU A 248 -18.17 -9.11 -26.53
C GLU A 248 -19.48 -8.74 -25.80
N LYS A 249 -19.43 -7.86 -24.79
CA LYS A 249 -20.54 -7.51 -23.89
C LYS A 249 -21.20 -8.72 -23.21
N ASN A 250 -20.42 -9.79 -23.01
CA ASN A 250 -20.88 -11.02 -22.39
C ASN A 250 -20.77 -10.93 -20.86
N LYS A 251 -21.85 -10.45 -20.23
CA LYS A 251 -21.93 -10.24 -18.77
C LYS A 251 -21.64 -11.51 -17.98
N GLU A 252 -22.25 -12.64 -18.33
CA GLU A 252 -22.13 -13.89 -17.57
C GLU A 252 -20.69 -14.41 -17.57
N LYS A 253 -20.06 -14.44 -18.75
CA LYS A 253 -18.65 -14.81 -18.91
C LYS A 253 -17.74 -13.85 -18.14
N ALA A 254 -17.96 -12.54 -18.25
CA ALA A 254 -17.17 -11.54 -17.52
C ALA A 254 -17.31 -11.70 -16.00
N VAL A 255 -18.51 -11.97 -15.50
CA VAL A 255 -18.79 -12.27 -14.08
C VAL A 255 -18.06 -13.52 -13.62
N SER A 256 -18.04 -14.59 -14.43
CA SER A 256 -17.36 -15.84 -14.12
C SER A 256 -15.84 -15.63 -14.05
N LEU A 257 -15.26 -15.02 -15.07
CA LEU A 257 -13.83 -14.69 -15.14
C LEU A 257 -13.40 -13.78 -13.99
N TRP A 258 -14.23 -12.81 -13.61
CA TRP A 258 -13.94 -11.96 -12.44
C TRP A 258 -13.86 -12.78 -11.14
N LYS A 259 -14.82 -13.71 -10.91
CA LYS A 259 -14.83 -14.58 -9.72
C LYS A 259 -13.62 -15.51 -9.71
N GLU A 260 -13.24 -16.03 -10.86
CA GLU A 260 -12.07 -16.88 -11.02
C GLU A 260 -10.77 -16.12 -10.73
N ALA A 261 -10.63 -14.90 -11.28
CA ALA A 261 -9.51 -14.02 -10.93
C ALA A 261 -9.46 -13.72 -9.42
N MET A 262 -10.61 -13.53 -8.78
CA MET A 262 -10.68 -13.34 -7.32
C MET A 262 -10.17 -14.57 -6.56
N LEU A 263 -10.56 -15.77 -6.99
CA LEU A 263 -10.10 -17.02 -6.40
C LEU A 263 -8.58 -17.13 -6.46
N THR A 264 -7.95 -16.77 -7.58
CA THR A 264 -6.48 -16.80 -7.69
C THR A 264 -5.78 -15.88 -6.68
N CYS A 265 -6.39 -14.75 -6.33
CA CYS A 265 -5.90 -13.89 -5.25
C CYS A 265 -5.96 -14.62 -3.89
N TYR A 266 -7.06 -15.31 -3.61
CA TYR A 266 -7.21 -16.13 -2.40
C TYR A 266 -6.22 -17.31 -2.37
N GLN A 267 -5.94 -17.96 -3.50
CA GLN A 267 -4.95 -19.04 -3.57
C GLN A 267 -3.58 -18.56 -3.06
N CYS A 268 -3.07 -17.46 -3.59
CA CYS A 268 -1.76 -16.94 -3.16
C CYS A 268 -1.77 -16.37 -1.73
N HIS A 269 -2.85 -15.67 -1.34
CA HIS A 269 -2.85 -14.90 -0.09
C HIS A 269 -3.39 -15.68 1.12
N GLN A 270 -4.24 -16.68 0.92
CA GLN A 270 -4.76 -17.58 1.96
C GLN A 270 -4.12 -18.98 1.92
N GLY A 271 -3.33 -19.29 0.88
CA GLY A 271 -2.68 -20.59 0.74
C GLY A 271 -3.65 -21.71 0.34
N ILE A 272 -4.63 -21.41 -0.51
CA ILE A 272 -5.58 -22.42 -1.00
C ILE A 272 -4.90 -23.22 -2.10
N ASN A 273 -4.55 -24.47 -1.80
CA ASN A 273 -3.91 -25.42 -2.72
C ASN A 273 -2.51 -24.99 -3.25
N VAL A 274 -1.93 -23.91 -2.73
CA VAL A 274 -0.56 -23.46 -3.00
C VAL A 274 0.04 -22.87 -1.72
N PRO A 275 1.38 -22.82 -1.56
CA PRO A 275 1.99 -22.18 -0.41
C PRO A 275 1.53 -20.72 -0.25
N GLN A 276 1.17 -20.32 0.98
CA GLN A 276 0.80 -18.94 1.26
C GLN A 276 2.00 -18.02 1.04
N VAL A 277 1.89 -17.10 0.09
CA VAL A 277 2.95 -16.13 -0.21
C VAL A 277 2.93 -15.00 0.80
N ARG A 278 1.75 -14.40 1.02
CA ARG A 278 1.56 -13.28 1.92
C ARG A 278 0.10 -13.16 2.30
N LYS A 279 -0.21 -13.18 3.58
CA LYS A 279 -1.55 -12.81 4.05
C LYS A 279 -1.80 -11.32 3.82
N PHE A 280 -2.89 -10.95 3.17
CA PHE A 280 -3.33 -9.56 3.09
C PHE A 280 -4.58 -9.35 3.95
N LYS A 281 -4.35 -8.68 5.08
CA LYS A 281 -5.39 -8.24 6.00
C LYS A 281 -5.49 -6.72 5.88
N PRO A 282 -6.45 -6.17 5.10
CA PRO A 282 -6.61 -4.73 5.02
C PRO A 282 -6.95 -4.16 6.40
N LEU A 283 -6.53 -2.93 6.67
CA LEU A 283 -7.00 -2.20 7.86
C LEU A 283 -8.52 -2.03 7.79
N GLU A 284 -9.19 -1.95 8.94
CA GLU A 284 -10.66 -1.86 8.99
C GLU A 284 -11.19 -0.68 8.18
N SER A 285 -10.49 0.47 8.24
CA SER A 285 -10.86 1.67 7.47
C SER A 285 -10.76 1.45 5.95
N ILE A 286 -9.76 0.70 5.49
CA ILE A 286 -9.61 0.31 4.09
C ILE A 286 -10.72 -0.65 3.66
N HIS A 287 -11.00 -1.65 4.50
CA HIS A 287 -12.08 -2.60 4.24
C HIS A 287 -13.44 -1.89 4.19
N ALA A 288 -13.69 -0.95 5.10
CA ALA A 288 -14.92 -0.15 5.11
C ALA A 288 -15.09 0.64 3.81
N LYS A 289 -14.02 1.23 3.25
CA LYS A 289 -14.08 1.89 1.93
C LYS A 289 -14.41 0.91 0.81
N HIS A 290 -13.73 -0.22 0.75
CA HIS A 290 -14.04 -1.27 -0.22
C HIS A 290 -15.52 -1.68 -0.17
N GLN A 291 -16.07 -1.81 1.03
CA GLN A 291 -17.48 -2.12 1.22
C GLN A 291 -18.41 -1.01 0.73
N ARG A 292 -18.09 0.28 0.98
CA ARG A 292 -18.86 1.41 0.43
C ARG A 292 -18.88 1.42 -1.11
N ILE A 293 -17.75 1.08 -1.75
CA ILE A 293 -17.70 0.95 -3.22
C ILE A 293 -18.67 -0.17 -3.65
N ALA A 294 -18.61 -1.34 -3.03
CA ALA A 294 -19.53 -2.44 -3.32
C ALA A 294 -21.01 -2.03 -3.12
N GLU A 295 -21.31 -1.32 -2.03
CA GLU A 295 -22.65 -0.78 -1.73
C GLU A 295 -23.14 0.19 -2.82
N SER A 296 -22.28 1.07 -3.31
CA SER A 296 -22.64 2.03 -4.37
C SER A 296 -23.07 1.36 -5.67
N PHE A 297 -22.68 0.09 -5.89
CA PHE A 297 -23.08 -0.74 -7.02
C PHE A 297 -24.22 -1.72 -6.69
N GLY A 298 -24.73 -1.73 -5.46
CA GLY A 298 -25.76 -2.67 -5.02
C GLY A 298 -25.27 -4.11 -4.81
N LEU A 299 -23.95 -4.31 -4.64
CA LEU A 299 -23.33 -5.64 -4.47
C LEU A 299 -23.38 -6.15 -3.03
N VAL A 300 -23.81 -5.32 -2.08
CA VAL A 300 -23.91 -5.67 -0.66
C VAL A 300 -25.36 -5.89 -0.30
N LYS A 301 -25.65 -7.06 0.29
CA LYS A 301 -26.97 -7.35 0.88
C LYS A 301 -26.92 -7.04 2.36
N VAL A 302 -27.91 -6.30 2.87
CA VAL A 302 -28.07 -6.07 4.30
C VAL A 302 -28.97 -7.17 4.85
N VAL A 303 -28.46 -7.98 5.79
CA VAL A 303 -29.23 -9.00 6.51
C VAL A 303 -29.17 -8.67 8.00
N GLY A 304 -30.25 -8.11 8.54
CA GLY A 304 -30.26 -7.52 9.89
C GLY A 304 -29.25 -6.36 9.99
N ASN A 305 -28.43 -6.35 11.05
CA ASN A 305 -27.34 -5.37 11.22
C ASN A 305 -26.03 -5.75 10.51
N GLN A 306 -26.03 -6.85 9.74
CA GLN A 306 -24.83 -7.33 9.05
C GLN A 306 -24.90 -7.00 7.55
N LYS A 307 -23.86 -6.33 7.07
CA LYS A 307 -23.64 -6.09 5.65
C LYS A 307 -22.88 -7.27 5.06
N SER A 308 -23.50 -7.93 4.09
CA SER A 308 -23.03 -9.17 3.51
C SER A 308 -22.54 -8.94 2.09
N CYS A 309 -21.25 -9.23 1.85
CA CYS A 309 -20.62 -9.12 0.55
C CYS A 309 -20.72 -10.44 -0.26
N ILE A 310 -21.74 -11.26 -0.04
CA ILE A 310 -21.90 -12.59 -0.68
C ILE A 310 -21.86 -12.54 -2.21
N ALA A 311 -22.27 -11.41 -2.82
CA ALA A 311 -22.18 -11.25 -4.28
C ALA A 311 -20.72 -11.28 -4.79
N CYS A 312 -19.77 -10.88 -3.93
CA CYS A 312 -18.34 -10.91 -4.19
C CYS A 312 -17.66 -12.14 -3.54
N HIS A 313 -18.07 -12.51 -2.32
CA HIS A 313 -17.44 -13.56 -1.51
C HIS A 313 -18.35 -14.77 -1.37
N ALA A 314 -18.05 -15.83 -2.11
CA ALA A 314 -18.79 -17.09 -2.07
C ALA A 314 -17.86 -18.31 -2.18
N GLY A 315 -18.30 -19.44 -1.62
CA GLY A 315 -17.55 -20.69 -1.65
C GLY A 315 -16.12 -20.51 -1.10
N PRO A 316 -15.06 -20.88 -1.84
CA PRO A 316 -13.67 -20.76 -1.38
C PRO A 316 -13.17 -19.34 -1.07
N THR A 317 -13.96 -18.30 -1.41
CA THR A 317 -13.65 -16.89 -1.15
C THR A 317 -14.48 -16.28 0.00
N ASN A 318 -15.19 -17.11 0.78
CA ASN A 318 -16.06 -16.67 1.88
C ASN A 318 -15.29 -16.10 3.10
N THR A 319 -13.99 -16.39 3.21
CA THR A 319 -13.14 -15.89 4.30
C THR A 319 -12.90 -14.39 4.15
N ARG A 320 -13.04 -13.63 5.25
CA ARG A 320 -12.78 -12.20 5.28
C ARG A 320 -11.28 -11.90 5.19
N GLY A 321 -10.91 -11.12 4.18
CA GLY A 321 -9.51 -10.87 3.82
C GLY A 321 -8.96 -12.01 2.98
N TYR A 322 -8.22 -11.65 1.93
CA TYR A 322 -7.35 -12.55 1.19
C TYR A 322 -5.95 -12.03 1.30
#